data_AF-A0A1C4YQL7-F1
#
_entry.id   AF-A0A1C4YQL7-F1
#
_cell.length_a   1.000
_cell.length_b   1.000
_cell.length_c   1.000
_cell.angle_alpha   90.00
_cell.angle_beta   90.00
_cell.angle_gamma   90.00
#
_symmetry.space_group_name_H-M   'P 1'
#
loop_
_entity.id
_entity.type
_entity.pdbx_description
1 polymer ?
#
loop_
_entity_poly.entity_id
_entity_poly.type
_entity_poly.pdbx_seq_one_letter_code
_entity_poly.pdbx_strand_id
1 'polypeptide(L)'
;PLGDLGYEGESTTITVAFKKPRNSRLTTIQQQFNKAHNSLRAIGERGNSLLKTTFKALRNISLDPWRIGKIVAAALVLLHTEHDRTT
;
A
#
# COMPACT_ATOMS: atom_id res chain seq x y z
N PRO A 1 -3.37 5.42 9.51
CA PRO A 1 -2.53 4.74 8.48
C PRO A 1 -3.04 3.32 8.25
N LEU A 2 -3.04 2.82 7.00
CA LEU A 2 -3.53 1.47 6.66
C LEU A 2 -2.37 0.47 6.69
N GLY A 3 -2.35 -0.39 7.69
CA GLY A 3 -1.35 -1.44 7.86
C GLY A 3 -1.64 -2.67 7.01
N ASP A 4 -0.61 -3.47 6.73
CA ASP A 4 -0.77 -4.84 6.28
C ASP A 4 -1.22 -5.75 7.44
N LEU A 5 -1.79 -6.91 7.14
CA LEU A 5 -2.22 -7.89 8.14
C LEU A 5 -1.06 -8.37 9.04
N GLY A 6 0.18 -8.35 8.55
CA GLY A 6 1.37 -8.64 9.36
C GLY A 6 1.56 -7.71 10.57
N TYR A 7 0.91 -6.55 10.58
CA TYR A 7 0.95 -5.58 11.68
C TYR A 7 -0.24 -5.71 12.64
N GLU A 8 -0.90 -6.86 12.70
CA GLU A 8 -2.03 -7.11 13.61
C GLU A 8 -1.71 -6.76 15.08
N GLY A 9 -0.46 -6.98 15.51
CA GLY A 9 0.02 -6.60 16.85
C GLY A 9 0.02 -5.09 17.14
N GLU A 10 -0.02 -4.26 16.10
CA GLU A 10 -0.04 -2.79 16.18
C GLU A 10 -1.43 -2.22 15.87
N SER A 11 -2.49 -3.05 15.96
CA SER A 11 -3.88 -2.68 15.63
C SER A 11 -4.46 -1.51 16.44
N THR A 12 -3.84 -1.18 17.59
CA THR A 12 -4.17 0.00 18.40
C THR A 12 -3.59 1.30 17.83
N THR A 13 -2.50 1.20 17.07
CA THR A 13 -1.75 2.33 16.50
C THR A 13 -2.11 2.56 15.03
N ILE A 14 -2.31 1.48 14.28
CA ILE A 14 -2.58 1.54 12.84
C ILE A 14 -3.80 0.67 12.47
N THR A 15 -4.56 1.11 11.47
CA THR A 15 -5.75 0.40 11.02
C THR A 15 -5.33 -0.82 10.20
N VAL A 16 -5.64 -2.01 10.71
CA VAL A 16 -5.34 -3.31 10.08
C VAL A 16 -6.60 -4.11 9.84
N ALA A 17 -6.58 -4.95 8.81
CA ALA A 17 -7.67 -5.89 8.54
C ALA A 17 -7.79 -6.94 9.66
N PHE A 18 -9.00 -7.46 9.85
CA PHE A 18 -9.23 -8.58 10.77
C PHE A 18 -8.73 -9.89 10.19
N LYS A 19 -7.88 -10.59 10.92
CA LYS A 19 -7.43 -11.93 10.56
C LYS A 19 -8.55 -12.94 10.76
N LYS A 20 -8.71 -13.86 9.81
CA LYS A 20 -9.65 -14.97 9.97
C LYS A 20 -9.13 -15.92 11.05
N PRO A 21 -9.91 -16.22 12.11
CA PRO A 21 -9.45 -17.13 13.14
C PRO A 21 -9.46 -18.58 12.64
N ARG A 22 -8.61 -19.42 13.24
CA ARG A 22 -8.59 -20.85 12.92
C ARG A 22 -9.95 -21.47 13.27
N ASN A 23 -10.53 -22.22 12.33
CA ASN A 23 -11.82 -22.92 12.48
C ASN A 23 -13.07 -22.03 12.69
N SER A 24 -13.00 -20.73 12.38
CA SER A 24 -14.20 -19.87 12.40
C SER A 24 -14.22 -18.92 11.21
N ARG A 25 -15.30 -18.13 11.12
CA ARG A 25 -15.51 -17.14 10.07
C ARG A 25 -15.51 -15.74 10.68
N LEU A 26 -15.09 -14.78 9.87
CA LEU A 26 -15.27 -13.37 10.19
C LEU A 26 -16.77 -13.04 10.23
N THR A 27 -17.16 -12.16 11.14
CA THR A 27 -18.53 -11.60 11.14
C THR A 27 -18.78 -10.81 9.86
N THR A 28 -20.04 -10.60 9.48
CA THR A 28 -20.39 -9.79 8.31
C THR A 28 -19.79 -8.38 8.39
N ILE A 29 -19.77 -7.79 9.58
CA ILE A 29 -19.18 -6.47 9.84
C ILE A 29 -17.66 -6.50 9.58
N GLN A 30 -16.95 -7.51 10.10
CA GLN A 30 -15.50 -7.67 9.86
C GLN A 30 -15.19 -7.89 8.38
N GLN A 31 -16.04 -8.63 7.65
CA GLN A 31 -15.87 -8.83 6.21
C GLN A 31 -16.06 -7.53 5.43
N GLN A 32 -17.09 -6.73 5.77
CA GLN A 32 -17.31 -5.42 5.16
C GLN A 32 -16.16 -4.45 5.44
N PHE A 33 -15.66 -4.44 6.69
CA PHE A 33 -14.49 -3.67 7.06
C PHE A 33 -13.25 -4.08 6.25
N ASN A 34 -12.94 -5.38 6.19
CA ASN A 34 -11.82 -5.87 5.41
C ASN A 34 -11.95 -5.53 3.92
N LYS A 35 -13.17 -5.57 3.37
CA LYS A 35 -13.42 -5.17 1.98
C LYS A 35 -13.05 -3.71 1.76
N ALA A 36 -13.55 -2.80 2.60
CA ALA A 36 -13.24 -1.37 2.50
C ALA A 36 -11.75 -1.09 2.69
N HIS A 37 -11.13 -1.71 3.71
CA HIS A 37 -9.70 -1.60 4.00
C HIS A 37 -8.84 -2.06 2.81
N ASN A 38 -9.13 -3.23 2.26
CA ASN A 38 -8.40 -3.78 1.11
C ASN A 38 -8.62 -2.94 -0.15
N SER A 39 -9.82 -2.39 -0.38
CA SER A 39 -10.06 -1.48 -1.51
C SER A 39 -9.19 -0.23 -1.46
N LEU A 40 -9.02 0.37 -0.27
CA LEU A 40 -8.14 1.52 -0.09
C LEU A 40 -6.66 1.14 -0.27
N ARG A 41 -6.24 -0.01 0.28
CA ARG A 41 -4.87 -0.53 0.09
C ARG A 41 -4.56 -0.83 -1.38
N ALA A 42 -5.50 -1.41 -2.11
CA ALA A 42 -5.32 -1.82 -3.50
C ALA A 42 -4.92 -0.64 -4.40
N ILE A 43 -5.38 0.58 -4.12
CA ILE A 43 -4.98 1.79 -4.86
C ILE A 43 -3.48 2.06 -4.64
N GLY A 44 -3.03 2.04 -3.39
CA GLY A 44 -1.62 2.25 -3.04
C GLY A 44 -0.71 1.14 -3.57
N GLU A 45 -1.14 -0.11 -3.46
CA GLU A 45 -0.42 -1.28 -3.99
C GLU A 45 -0.31 -1.24 -5.51
N ARG A 46 -1.39 -0.85 -6.21
CA ARG A 46 -1.37 -0.61 -7.65
C ARG A 46 -0.41 0.51 -8.02
N GLY A 47 -0.43 1.63 -7.30
CA GLY A 47 0.51 2.75 -7.51
C GLY A 47 1.96 2.32 -7.33
N ASN A 48 2.26 1.57 -6.27
CA ASN A 48 3.60 1.02 -6.01
C ASN A 48 4.03 0.03 -7.11
N SER A 49 3.12 -0.84 -7.56
CA SER A 49 3.37 -1.76 -8.67
C SER A 49 3.70 -0.99 -9.94
N LEU A 50 2.88 0.01 -10.29
CA LEU A 50 3.07 0.84 -11.48
C LEU A 50 4.44 1.53 -11.47
N LEU A 51 4.79 2.19 -10.36
CA LEU A 51 6.09 2.82 -10.17
C LEU A 51 7.25 1.84 -10.35
N LYS A 52 7.18 0.66 -9.72
CA LYS A 52 8.21 -0.37 -9.84
C LYS A 52 8.26 -0.95 -11.24
N THR A 53 7.14 -1.10 -11.93
CA THR A 53 7.11 -1.62 -13.29
C THR A 53 7.75 -0.65 -14.27
N THR A 54 7.44 0.65 -14.15
CA THR A 54 7.95 1.71 -15.02
C THR A 54 9.42 2.03 -14.73
N PHE A 55 9.80 2.17 -13.46
CA PHE A 55 11.16 2.53 -13.07
C PHE A 55 11.88 1.33 -12.46
N LYS A 56 12.66 0.62 -13.28
CA LYS A 56 13.48 -0.54 -12.84
C LYS A 56 14.37 -0.20 -11.64
N ALA A 57 14.86 1.05 -11.55
CA ALA A 57 15.65 1.53 -10.42
C ALA A 57 14.93 1.39 -9.07
N LEU A 58 13.60 1.51 -9.03
CA LEU A 58 12.80 1.39 -7.80
C LEU A 58 12.61 -0.07 -7.33
N ARG A 59 13.00 -1.07 -8.13
CA ARG A 59 12.87 -2.48 -7.74
C ARG A 59 13.97 -2.94 -6.79
N ASN A 60 15.18 -2.38 -6.93
CA ASN A 60 16.39 -2.83 -6.23
C ASN A 60 17.09 -1.65 -5.54
N ILE A 61 16.43 -1.01 -4.58
CA ILE A 61 17.01 0.10 -3.81
C ILE A 61 17.59 -0.41 -2.50
N SER A 62 18.88 -0.16 -2.29
CA SER A 62 19.62 -0.33 -1.02
C SER A 62 19.89 0.99 -0.30
N LEU A 63 19.26 2.09 -0.73
CA LEU A 63 19.44 3.42 -0.14
C LEU A 63 18.73 3.54 1.20
N ASP A 64 19.18 4.52 1.98
CA ASP A 64 18.55 4.95 3.23
C ASP A 64 17.01 5.14 3.06
N PRO A 65 16.18 4.47 3.89
CA PRO A 65 14.72 4.61 3.90
C PRO A 65 14.23 6.05 4.04
N TRP A 66 15.00 6.95 4.63
CA TRP A 66 14.63 8.37 4.73
C TRP A 66 14.82 9.13 3.40
N ARG A 67 15.71 8.65 2.52
CA ARG A 67 16.03 9.29 1.24
C ARG A 67 15.18 8.77 0.09
N ILE A 68 14.78 7.49 0.14
CA ILE A 68 14.01 6.86 -0.95
C ILE A 68 12.68 7.57 -1.20
N GLY A 69 12.05 8.14 -0.18
CA GLY A 69 10.79 8.87 -0.33
C GLY A 69 10.86 10.01 -1.35
N LYS A 70 11.96 10.78 -1.35
CA LYS A 70 12.17 11.87 -2.32
C LYS A 70 12.34 11.34 -3.75
N ILE A 71 13.02 10.22 -3.91
CA ILE A 71 13.23 9.57 -5.22
C ILE A 71 11.90 9.06 -5.76
N VAL A 72 11.09 8.39 -4.92
CA VAL A 72 9.77 7.89 -5.31
C VAL A 72 8.83 9.04 -5.67
N ALA A 73 8.85 10.14 -4.92
CA ALA A 73 8.07 11.33 -5.25
C ALA A 73 8.46 11.93 -6.60
N ALA A 74 9.76 12.05 -6.91
CA ALA A 74 10.22 12.52 -8.21
C ALA A 74 9.80 11.57 -9.35
N ALA A 75 9.95 10.25 -9.15
CA ALA A 75 9.50 9.25 -10.11
C ALA A 75 7.97 9.31 -10.33
N LEU A 76 7.19 9.61 -9.29
CA LEU A 76 5.75 9.80 -9.39
C LEU A 76 5.39 11.03 -10.22
N VAL A 77 6.13 12.14 -10.09
CA VAL A 77 5.93 13.33 -10.94
C VAL A 77 6.20 12.98 -12.40
N LEU A 78 7.32 12.32 -12.70
CA LEU A 78 7.64 11.87 -14.06
C LEU A 78 6.55 10.96 -14.62
N LEU A 79 6.06 10.00 -13.82
CA LEU A 79 4.99 9.09 -14.22
C LEU A 79 3.69 9.83 -14.60
N HIS A 80 3.32 10.87 -13.86
CA HIS A 80 2.12 11.67 -14.15
C HIS A 80 2.27 12.47 -15.45
N THR A 81 3.43 13.11 -15.66
CA THR A 81 3.74 13.86 -16.87
C THR A 81 3.67 12.96 -18.11
N GLU A 82 4.27 11.76 -18.07
CA GLU A 82 4.28 10.82 -19.20
C GLU A 82 2.89 10.26 -19.55
N HIS A 83 1.92 10.34 -18.64
CA HIS A 83 0.56 9.84 -18.87
C HIS A 83 -0.46 10.97 -19.04
N ASP A 84 -0.01 12.21 -19.24
CA ASP A 84 -0.85 13.42 -19.33
C ASP A 84 -1.86 13.52 -18.17
N ARG A 85 -1.47 12.99 -17.00
CA ARG A 85 -2.25 13.05 -15.77
C ARG A 85 -1.70 14.16 -14.91
N THR A 86 -1.73 15.38 -15.44
CA THR A 86 -1.45 16.58 -14.65
C THR A 86 -2.68 16.93 -13.82
N THR A 87 -2.51 16.95 -12.49
CA THR A 87 -3.43 17.53 -11.52
C THR A 87 -3.30 19.03 -11.47
#